data_AF-A0A928HA87-F1
#
_entry.id   AF-A0A928HA87-F1
#
_cell.length_a   1.000
_cell.length_b   1.000
_cell.length_c   1.000
_cell.angle_alpha   90.00
_cell.angle_beta   90.00
_cell.angle_gamma   90.00
#
_symmetry.space_group_name_H-M   'P 1'
#
loop_
_entity.id
_entity.type
_entity.pdbx_description
1 polymer ?
#
loop_
_entity_poly.entity_id
_entity_poly.type
_entity_poly.pdbx_seq_one_letter_code
_entity_poly.pdbx_strand_id
1 'polypeptide(L)'
;MANIGKISRLPAELRNKVCIKLYNGETSASILPWLNSQPEAVKVISEQFEGIAITPQNLSEWKSGEYNRWLARREKIQNLKELSTWASKAAEQGVNLASGSAAIIAGKVLEIIDDLEISIDEPEKIEQLTRSITKLQQGELAAAKLRNENTKLKHDKERLRIEREKFQRDTVELFIKWVADEHAKEIALSNENKSIKMEKLLELMYGDLVKD
;
A
#
# COMPACT_ATOMS: atom_id res chain seq x y z
N MET A 1 3.46 4.78 -45.49
CA MET A 1 4.43 4.76 -44.37
C MET A 1 4.50 6.16 -43.80
N ALA A 2 4.06 6.39 -42.56
CA ALA A 2 4.18 7.71 -41.94
C ALA A 2 5.67 8.05 -41.84
N ASN A 3 6.08 9.19 -42.39
CA ASN A 3 7.48 9.62 -42.34
C ASN A 3 7.78 10.01 -40.89
N ILE A 4 8.39 9.09 -40.13
CA ILE A 4 8.75 9.29 -38.72
C ILE A 4 9.86 10.35 -38.69
N GLY A 5 9.55 11.55 -38.22
CA GLY A 5 10.45 12.70 -38.24
C GLY A 5 11.78 12.46 -37.51
N LYS A 6 12.82 13.25 -37.86
CA LYS A 6 14.20 13.07 -37.35
C LYS A 6 14.30 12.95 -35.83
N ILE A 7 13.55 13.79 -35.10
CA ILE A 7 13.57 13.80 -33.63
C ILE A 7 12.98 12.50 -33.05
N SER A 8 12.00 11.90 -33.70
CA SER A 8 11.40 10.62 -33.29
C SER A 8 12.37 9.44 -33.38
N ARG A 9 13.41 9.52 -34.23
CA ARG A 9 14.45 8.48 -34.36
C ARG A 9 15.57 8.60 -33.32
N LEU A 10 15.63 9.70 -32.59
CA LEU A 10 16.63 9.89 -31.53
C LEU A 10 16.36 8.95 -30.34
N PRO A 11 17.37 8.61 -29.52
CA PRO A 11 17.16 7.84 -28.30
C PRO A 11 16.14 8.49 -27.35
N ALA A 12 15.40 7.67 -26.60
CA ALA A 12 14.33 8.13 -25.71
C ALA A 12 14.78 9.23 -24.73
N GLU A 13 15.96 9.05 -24.13
CA GLU A 13 16.59 10.04 -23.25
C GLU A 13 16.76 11.42 -23.91
N LEU A 14 17.20 11.44 -25.17
CA LEU A 14 17.44 12.68 -25.88
C LEU A 14 16.13 13.36 -26.29
N ARG A 15 15.13 12.58 -26.69
CA ARG A 15 13.76 13.07 -26.95
C ARG A 15 13.16 13.69 -25.68
N ASN A 16 13.34 13.05 -24.53
CA ASN A 16 12.87 13.57 -23.25
C ASN A 16 13.57 14.89 -22.87
N LYS A 17 14.89 15.00 -23.07
CA LYS A 17 15.62 16.26 -22.87
C LYS A 17 15.08 17.39 -23.76
N VAL A 18 14.76 17.12 -25.03
CA VAL A 18 14.11 18.10 -25.93
C VAL A 18 12.77 18.55 -25.34
N CYS A 19 11.92 17.62 -24.89
CA CYS A 19 10.65 17.96 -24.25
C CYS A 19 10.84 18.82 -22.99
N ILE A 20 11.83 18.54 -22.15
CA ILE A 20 12.14 19.34 -20.95
C ILE A 20 12.56 20.76 -21.34
N LYS A 21 13.44 20.92 -22.34
CA LYS A 21 13.86 22.25 -22.81
C LYS A 21 12.69 23.06 -23.35
N LEU A 22 11.83 22.42 -24.14
CA LEU A 22 10.59 23.04 -24.64
C LEU A 22 9.65 23.46 -23.52
N TYR A 23 9.48 22.60 -22.51
CA TYR A 23 8.67 22.88 -21.33
C TYR A 23 9.20 24.06 -20.52
N ASN A 24 10.53 24.19 -20.42
CA ASN A 24 11.19 25.31 -19.74
C ASN A 24 11.17 26.62 -20.56
N GLY A 25 10.51 26.64 -21.72
CA GLY A 25 10.39 27.83 -22.56
C GLY A 25 11.62 28.14 -23.43
N GLU A 26 12.55 27.20 -23.60
CA GLU A 26 13.71 27.42 -24.48
C GLU A 26 13.27 27.57 -25.95
N THR A 27 13.92 28.49 -26.67
CA THR A 27 13.58 28.79 -28.07
C THR A 27 14.22 27.80 -29.04
N SER A 28 13.67 27.69 -30.25
CA SER A 28 14.25 26.86 -31.33
C SER A 28 15.70 27.22 -31.63
N ALA A 29 16.07 28.50 -31.51
CA ALA A 29 17.43 28.99 -31.72
C ALA A 29 18.42 28.47 -30.67
N SER A 30 17.96 28.16 -29.46
CA SER A 30 18.79 27.56 -28.40
C SER A 30 18.81 26.03 -28.49
N ILE A 31 17.66 25.43 -28.78
CA ILE A 31 17.50 23.96 -28.79
C ILE A 31 18.24 23.32 -29.97
N LEU A 32 18.16 23.89 -31.17
CA LEU A 32 18.69 23.24 -32.38
C LEU A 32 20.22 23.11 -32.39
N PRO A 33 21.02 24.14 -32.02
CA PRO A 33 22.48 23.99 -31.92
C PRO A 33 22.88 22.95 -30.88
N TRP A 34 22.23 22.94 -29.71
CA TRP A 34 22.47 21.93 -28.69
C TRP A 34 22.11 20.53 -29.16
N LEU A 35 20.95 20.36 -29.81
CA LEU A 35 20.47 19.05 -30.25
C LEU A 35 21.37 18.48 -31.34
N ASN A 36 21.77 19.30 -32.32
CA ASN A 36 22.66 18.88 -33.40
C ASN A 36 24.11 18.66 -32.93
N SER A 37 24.51 19.10 -31.74
CA SER A 37 25.83 18.82 -31.16
C SER A 37 25.89 17.56 -30.29
N GLN A 38 24.75 16.94 -29.99
CA GLN A 38 24.74 15.72 -29.18
C GLN A 38 25.31 14.54 -29.98
N PRO A 39 26.27 13.76 -29.44
CA PRO A 39 26.87 12.63 -30.14
C PRO A 39 25.85 11.63 -30.68
N GLU A 40 24.80 11.37 -29.91
CA GLU A 40 23.74 10.44 -30.26
C GLU A 40 22.87 10.97 -31.42
N ALA A 41 22.62 12.28 -31.46
CA ALA A 41 21.92 12.89 -32.59
C ALA A 41 22.79 12.87 -33.84
N VAL A 42 24.06 13.28 -33.74
CA VAL A 42 25.00 13.25 -34.88
C VAL A 42 25.07 11.85 -35.48
N LYS A 43 25.17 10.82 -34.63
CA LYS A 43 25.18 9.42 -35.07
C LYS A 43 23.91 9.07 -35.85
N VAL A 44 22.72 9.26 -35.26
CA VAL A 44 21.44 8.94 -35.91
C VAL A 44 21.25 9.72 -37.22
N ILE A 45 21.62 11.00 -37.23
CA ILE A 45 21.51 11.86 -38.41
C ILE A 45 22.47 11.42 -39.53
N SER A 46 23.70 11.04 -39.19
CA SER A 46 24.66 10.52 -40.17
C SER A 46 24.22 9.19 -40.78
N GLU A 47 23.67 8.28 -39.96
CA GLU A 47 23.28 6.94 -40.38
C GLU A 47 21.96 6.90 -41.16
N GLN A 48 20.99 7.77 -40.81
CA GLN A 48 19.60 7.64 -41.28
C GLN A 48 19.12 8.84 -42.11
N PHE A 49 19.87 9.95 -42.13
CA PHE A 49 19.42 11.21 -42.73
C PHE A 49 20.53 11.94 -43.50
N GLU A 50 21.53 11.20 -44.01
CA GLU A 50 22.60 11.71 -44.87
C GLU A 50 23.41 12.86 -44.22
N GLY A 51 23.47 12.90 -42.89
CA GLY A 51 24.15 13.99 -42.17
C GLY A 51 23.40 15.33 -42.17
N ILE A 52 22.20 15.39 -42.75
CA ILE A 52 21.41 16.62 -42.82
C ILE A 52 20.91 16.96 -41.40
N ALA A 53 21.32 18.11 -40.88
CA ALA A 53 20.96 18.59 -39.55
C ALA A 53 19.44 18.62 -39.29
N ILE A 54 19.08 18.58 -38.01
CA ILE A 54 17.71 18.78 -37.52
C ILE A 54 17.36 20.25 -37.68
N THR A 55 16.24 20.54 -38.33
CA THR A 55 15.82 21.89 -38.71
C THR A 55 14.69 22.42 -37.81
N PRO A 56 14.36 23.73 -37.87
CA PRO A 56 13.19 24.27 -37.19
C PRO A 56 11.89 23.57 -37.57
N GLN A 57 11.76 23.13 -38.82
CA GLN A 57 10.58 22.39 -39.29
C GLN A 57 10.42 21.06 -38.54
N ASN A 58 11.51 20.31 -38.34
CA ASN A 58 11.47 19.06 -37.57
C ASN A 58 11.07 19.29 -36.11
N LEU A 59 11.51 20.41 -35.51
CA LEU A 59 11.12 20.77 -34.14
C LEU A 59 9.65 21.20 -34.05
N SER A 60 9.12 21.88 -35.07
CA SER A 60 7.69 22.23 -35.15
C SER A 60 6.81 20.99 -35.30
N GLU A 61 7.20 20.03 -36.13
CA GLU A 61 6.50 18.73 -36.28
C GLU A 61 6.55 17.91 -34.99
N TRP A 62 7.69 17.94 -34.28
CA TRP A 62 7.81 17.31 -32.96
C TRP A 62 6.90 17.96 -31.93
N LYS A 63 6.81 19.30 -31.94
CA LYS A 63 5.91 20.08 -31.07
C LYS A 63 4.44 19.68 -31.27
N SER A 64 3.99 19.58 -32.51
CA SER A 64 2.58 19.26 -32.81
C SER A 64 2.20 17.82 -32.48
N GLY A 65 3.14 16.89 -32.52
CA GLY A 65 2.93 15.48 -32.20
C GLY A 65 3.39 15.07 -30.81
N GLU A 66 4.59 14.49 -30.74
CA GLU A 66 5.10 13.80 -29.55
C GLU A 66 5.26 14.69 -28.32
N TYR A 67 5.62 15.95 -28.50
CA TYR A 67 5.72 16.88 -27.37
C TYR A 67 4.35 17.14 -26.72
N ASN A 68 3.29 17.30 -27.51
CA ASN A 68 1.93 17.45 -26.99
C ASN A 68 1.47 16.19 -26.24
N ARG A 69 1.81 15.00 -26.76
CA ARG A 69 1.58 13.73 -26.03
C ARG A 69 2.33 13.69 -24.70
N TRP A 70 3.59 14.10 -24.70
CA TRP A 70 4.41 14.19 -23.50
C TRP A 70 3.84 15.20 -22.49
N LEU A 71 3.34 16.35 -22.93
CA LEU A 71 2.67 17.34 -22.07
C LEU A 71 1.42 16.77 -21.42
N ALA A 72 0.53 16.17 -22.22
CA ALA A 72 -0.70 15.56 -21.72
C ALA A 72 -0.42 14.45 -20.68
N ARG A 73 0.63 13.64 -20.93
CA ARG A 73 1.09 12.64 -19.96
C ARG A 73 1.59 13.27 -18.67
N ARG A 74 2.40 14.34 -18.76
CA ARG A 74 2.91 15.04 -17.59
C ARG A 74 1.80 15.67 -16.74
N GLU A 75 0.79 16.25 -17.38
CA GLU A 75 -0.39 16.82 -16.71
C GLU A 75 -1.17 15.73 -15.96
N LYS A 76 -1.42 14.58 -16.59
CA LYS A 76 -2.05 13.42 -15.92
C LYS A 76 -1.28 12.96 -14.69
N ILE A 77 0.06 12.86 -14.79
CA ILE A 77 0.93 12.47 -13.67
C ILE A 77 0.85 13.52 -12.54
N GLN A 78 0.81 14.81 -12.88
CA GLN A 78 0.71 15.88 -11.90
C GLN A 78 -0.63 15.86 -11.17
N ASN A 79 -1.74 15.76 -11.91
CA ASN A 79 -3.09 15.65 -11.36
C ASN A 79 -3.23 14.43 -10.42
N LEU A 80 -2.61 13.31 -10.78
CA LEU A 80 -2.59 12.12 -9.94
C LEU A 80 -1.78 12.34 -8.64
N LYS A 81 -0.61 12.99 -8.71
CA LYS A 81 0.18 13.31 -7.50
C LYS A 81 -0.60 14.21 -6.55
N GLU A 82 -1.34 15.17 -7.08
CA GLU A 82 -2.22 16.04 -6.31
C GLU A 82 -3.36 15.26 -5.67
N LEU A 83 -4.02 14.39 -6.43
CA LEU A 83 -5.07 13.51 -5.92
C LEU A 83 -4.56 12.55 -4.84
N SER A 84 -3.37 11.98 -5.02
CA SER A 84 -2.72 11.11 -4.04
C SER A 84 -2.38 11.87 -2.75
N THR A 85 -1.90 13.10 -2.88
CA THR A 85 -1.60 13.97 -1.74
C THR A 85 -2.89 14.30 -0.97
N TRP A 86 -3.97 14.60 -1.71
CA TRP A 86 -5.28 14.86 -1.13
C TRP A 86 -5.85 13.63 -0.41
N ALA A 87 -5.79 12.45 -1.04
CA ALA A 87 -6.27 11.20 -0.46
C ALA A 87 -5.52 10.83 0.82
N SER A 88 -4.20 11.06 0.84
CA SER A 88 -3.38 10.85 2.04
C SER A 88 -3.79 11.77 3.19
N LYS A 89 -3.99 13.07 2.91
CA LYS A 89 -4.48 14.05 3.90
C LYS A 89 -5.89 13.72 4.40
N ALA A 90 -6.77 13.27 3.51
CA ALA A 90 -8.13 12.87 3.89
C ALA A 90 -8.13 11.67 4.83
N ALA A 91 -7.25 10.69 4.58
CA ALA A 91 -7.07 9.53 5.45
C ALA A 91 -6.55 9.93 6.85
N GLU A 92 -5.59 10.85 6.92
CA GLU A 92 -5.07 11.39 8.19
C GLU A 92 -6.15 12.10 9.02
N GLN A 93 -7.14 12.71 8.36
CA GLN A 93 -8.27 13.40 8.99
C GLN A 93 -9.42 12.46 9.38
N GLY A 94 -9.24 11.14 9.30
CA GLY A 94 -10.26 10.16 9.66
C GLY A 94 -11.44 10.08 8.68
N VAL A 95 -11.31 10.67 7.49
CA VAL A 95 -12.27 10.45 6.40
C VAL A 95 -12.09 9.01 5.92
N ASN A 96 -13.16 8.21 6.00
CA ASN A 96 -13.12 6.77 5.80
C ASN A 96 -12.42 6.36 4.48
N LEU A 97 -11.42 5.50 4.64
CA LEU A 97 -10.32 5.08 3.75
C LEU A 97 -10.74 4.18 2.57
N ALA A 98 -11.86 4.49 1.91
CA ALA A 98 -12.09 4.01 0.55
C ALA A 98 -11.25 4.79 -0.49
N SER A 99 -10.76 5.99 -0.11
CA SER A 99 -10.05 6.94 -0.99
C SER A 99 -8.53 6.66 -1.12
N GLY A 100 -7.87 6.16 -0.07
CA GLY A 100 -6.42 5.89 -0.09
C GLY A 100 -6.03 4.76 -1.03
N SER A 101 -6.83 3.68 -1.04
CA SER A 101 -6.71 2.59 -2.01
C SER A 101 -7.06 3.08 -3.42
N ALA A 102 -8.01 4.00 -3.58
CA ALA A 102 -8.37 4.57 -4.89
C ALA A 102 -7.22 5.36 -5.54
N ALA A 103 -6.41 6.11 -4.79
CA ALA A 103 -5.27 6.85 -5.34
C ALA A 103 -4.10 5.94 -5.75
N ILE A 104 -3.78 4.93 -4.93
CA ILE A 104 -2.76 3.92 -5.25
C ILE A 104 -3.20 3.08 -6.45
N ILE A 105 -4.49 2.73 -6.49
CA ILE A 105 -5.10 2.05 -7.62
C ILE A 105 -5.07 2.94 -8.87
N ALA A 106 -5.44 4.21 -8.79
CA ALA A 106 -5.39 5.13 -9.92
C ALA A 106 -3.95 5.29 -10.45
N GLY A 107 -2.95 5.27 -9.57
CA GLY A 107 -1.54 5.26 -9.96
C GLY A 107 -1.11 4.00 -10.68
N LYS A 108 -1.46 2.83 -10.15
CA LYS A 108 -1.17 1.52 -10.79
C LYS A 108 -1.93 1.33 -12.10
N VAL A 109 -3.15 1.84 -12.18
CA VAL A 109 -3.97 1.90 -13.39
C VAL A 109 -3.27 2.73 -14.46
N LEU A 110 -2.73 3.88 -14.10
CA LEU A 110 -2.01 4.75 -15.02
C LEU A 110 -0.68 4.14 -15.48
N GLU A 111 0.07 3.47 -14.60
CA GLU A 111 1.25 2.66 -14.99
C GLU A 111 0.88 1.57 -15.99
N ILE A 112 -0.21 0.84 -15.75
CA ILE A 112 -0.71 -0.23 -16.64
C ILE A 112 -1.20 0.34 -17.98
N ILE A 113 -1.91 1.47 -17.98
CA ILE A 113 -2.35 2.15 -19.21
C ILE A 113 -1.14 2.60 -20.05
N ASP A 114 -0.08 3.02 -19.38
CA ASP A 114 1.13 3.55 -20.01
C ASP A 114 2.05 2.46 -20.58
N ASP A 115 2.16 1.30 -19.91
CA ASP A 115 2.89 0.13 -20.43
C ASP A 115 2.13 -0.62 -21.54
N LEU A 116 0.79 -0.50 -21.59
CA LEU A 116 -0.05 -1.25 -22.53
C LEU A 116 -0.48 -0.44 -23.77
N GLU A 117 -0.02 0.81 -23.95
CA GLU A 117 -0.51 1.74 -24.99
C GLU A 117 -2.05 1.71 -25.11
N ILE A 118 -2.75 1.60 -23.98
CA ILE A 118 -4.21 1.45 -24.00
C ILE A 118 -4.82 2.79 -24.39
N SER A 119 -5.27 2.89 -25.64
CA SER A 119 -6.32 3.83 -26.01
C SER A 119 -7.51 3.57 -25.07
N ILE A 120 -7.92 4.62 -24.36
CA ILE A 120 -9.03 4.59 -23.38
C ILE A 120 -10.39 4.62 -24.12
N ASP A 121 -10.39 4.38 -25.44
CA ASP A 121 -11.56 4.45 -26.30
C ASP A 121 -12.29 3.10 -26.40
N GLU A 122 -11.77 2.04 -25.74
CA GLU A 122 -12.32 0.68 -25.75
C GLU A 122 -12.95 0.30 -24.39
N PRO A 123 -14.29 0.15 -24.33
CA PRO A 123 -15.02 -0.18 -23.09
C PRO A 123 -14.58 -1.48 -22.41
N GLU A 124 -14.18 -2.51 -23.18
CA GLU A 124 -13.76 -3.79 -22.61
C GLU A 124 -12.48 -3.69 -21.76
N LYS A 125 -11.56 -2.79 -22.11
CA LYS A 125 -10.31 -2.61 -21.35
C LYS A 125 -10.55 -1.89 -20.03
N ILE A 126 -11.48 -0.94 -20.01
CA ILE A 126 -11.95 -0.28 -18.77
C ILE A 126 -12.61 -1.30 -17.84
N GLU A 127 -13.37 -2.24 -18.39
CA GLU A 127 -14.00 -3.30 -17.61
C GLU A 127 -12.96 -4.27 -17.01
N GLN A 128 -11.96 -4.71 -17.78
CA GLN A 128 -10.87 -5.56 -17.30
C GLN A 128 -10.07 -4.90 -16.17
N LEU A 129 -9.80 -3.61 -16.33
CA LEU A 129 -9.14 -2.79 -15.32
C LEU A 129 -9.98 -2.73 -14.03
N THR A 130 -11.27 -2.40 -14.15
CA THR A 130 -12.20 -2.34 -13.02
C THR A 130 -12.28 -3.68 -12.28
N ARG A 131 -12.32 -4.81 -13.00
CA ARG A 131 -12.30 -6.14 -12.39
C ARG A 131 -11.00 -6.42 -11.63
N SER A 132 -9.87 -6.01 -12.17
CA SER A 132 -8.55 -6.20 -11.54
C SER A 132 -8.43 -5.38 -10.25
N ILE A 133 -8.94 -4.15 -10.25
CA ILE A 133 -9.04 -3.29 -9.08
C ILE A 133 -9.89 -3.92 -7.98
N THR A 134 -11.08 -4.37 -8.33
CA THR A 134 -12.02 -4.99 -7.37
C THR A 134 -11.40 -6.22 -6.72
N LYS A 135 -10.70 -7.06 -7.50
CA LYS A 135 -9.98 -8.23 -6.95
C LYS A 135 -8.88 -7.82 -5.96
N LEU A 136 -8.13 -6.76 -6.26
CA LEU A 136 -7.09 -6.26 -5.38
C LEU A 136 -7.68 -5.72 -4.07
N GLN A 137 -8.76 -4.94 -4.15
CA GLN A 137 -9.47 -4.44 -2.96
C GLN A 137 -10.02 -5.58 -2.08
N GLN A 138 -10.56 -6.63 -2.70
CA GLN A 138 -11.01 -7.82 -1.97
C GLN A 138 -9.86 -8.51 -1.22
N GLY A 139 -8.69 -8.61 -1.86
CA GLY A 139 -7.48 -9.15 -1.24
C GLY A 139 -7.00 -8.31 -0.04
N GLU A 140 -6.97 -6.99 -0.18
CA GLU A 140 -6.60 -6.09 0.92
C GLU A 140 -7.57 -6.15 2.10
N LEU A 141 -8.88 -6.19 1.83
CA LEU A 141 -9.91 -6.34 2.87
C LEU A 141 -9.76 -7.67 3.62
N ALA A 142 -9.50 -8.76 2.90
CA ALA A 142 -9.23 -10.06 3.50
C ALA A 142 -7.98 -10.04 4.39
N ALA A 143 -6.89 -9.43 3.91
CA ALA A 143 -5.66 -9.27 4.68
C ALA A 143 -5.88 -8.42 5.95
N ALA A 144 -6.65 -7.33 5.87
CA ALA A 144 -6.99 -6.49 7.02
C ALA A 144 -7.80 -7.26 8.08
N LYS A 145 -8.79 -8.05 7.65
CA LYS A 145 -9.56 -8.93 8.56
C LYS A 145 -8.64 -9.93 9.27
N LEU A 146 -7.76 -10.60 8.53
CA LEU A 146 -6.82 -11.57 9.08
C LEU A 146 -5.85 -10.95 10.09
N ARG A 147 -5.39 -9.71 9.84
CA ARG A 147 -4.57 -8.96 10.81
C ARG A 147 -5.34 -8.69 12.11
N ASN A 148 -6.58 -8.23 12.01
CA ASN A 148 -7.41 -7.97 13.19
C ASN A 148 -7.69 -9.24 13.99
N GLU A 149 -7.99 -10.35 13.32
CA GLU A 149 -8.18 -11.66 13.97
C GLU A 149 -6.90 -12.13 14.65
N ASN A 150 -5.74 -12.01 14.01
CA ASN A 150 -4.45 -12.35 14.61
C ASN A 150 -4.14 -11.51 15.85
N THR A 151 -4.45 -10.21 15.82
CA THR A 151 -4.28 -9.34 17.00
C THR A 151 -5.19 -9.76 18.14
N LYS A 152 -6.47 -10.07 17.86
CA LYS A 152 -7.40 -10.60 18.87
C LYS A 152 -6.89 -11.90 19.48
N LEU A 153 -6.47 -12.85 18.64
CA LEU A 153 -5.92 -14.13 19.11
C LEU A 153 -4.68 -13.95 19.98
N LYS A 154 -3.81 -12.98 19.67
CA LYS A 154 -2.65 -12.65 20.52
C LYS A 154 -3.09 -12.11 21.88
N HIS A 155 -4.04 -11.19 21.91
CA HIS A 155 -4.56 -10.63 23.16
C HIS A 155 -5.28 -11.69 24.00
N ASP A 156 -6.07 -12.58 23.38
CA ASP A 156 -6.76 -13.66 24.08
C ASP A 156 -5.76 -14.66 24.68
N LYS A 157 -4.71 -15.02 23.94
CA LYS A 157 -3.63 -15.88 24.46
C LYS A 157 -2.93 -15.24 25.66
N GLU A 158 -2.65 -13.94 25.58
CA GLU A 158 -1.97 -13.23 26.66
C GLU A 158 -2.88 -13.09 27.89
N ARG A 159 -4.17 -12.81 27.69
CA ARG A 159 -5.16 -12.79 28.77
C ARG A 159 -5.22 -14.14 29.48
N LEU A 160 -5.32 -15.23 28.73
CA LEU A 160 -5.33 -16.59 29.28
C LEU A 160 -4.03 -16.92 30.04
N ARG A 161 -2.87 -16.45 29.55
CA ARG A 161 -1.59 -16.61 30.25
C ARG A 161 -1.61 -15.91 31.61
N ILE A 162 -2.03 -14.65 31.64
CA ILE A 162 -2.11 -13.85 32.86
C ILE A 162 -3.13 -14.45 33.84
N GLU A 163 -4.31 -14.86 33.37
CA GLU A 163 -5.33 -15.52 34.19
C GLU A 163 -4.80 -16.82 34.81
N ARG A 164 -4.05 -17.62 34.04
CA ARG A 164 -3.42 -18.84 34.55
C ARG A 164 -2.36 -18.55 35.61
N GLU A 165 -1.49 -17.57 35.38
CA GLU A 165 -0.45 -17.18 36.33
C GLU A 165 -1.06 -16.64 37.63
N LYS A 166 -2.13 -15.82 37.52
CA LYS A 166 -2.88 -15.33 38.66
C LYS A 166 -3.53 -16.50 39.43
N PHE A 167 -4.23 -17.40 38.74
CA PHE A 167 -4.85 -18.56 39.37
C PHE A 167 -3.82 -19.44 40.10
N GLN A 168 -2.65 -19.68 39.49
CA GLN A 168 -1.57 -20.46 40.11
C GLN A 168 -1.04 -19.78 41.38
N ARG A 169 -0.79 -18.47 41.32
CA ARG A 169 -0.33 -17.69 42.47
C ARG A 169 -1.38 -17.68 43.58
N ASP A 170 -2.62 -17.36 43.26
CA ASP A 170 -3.73 -17.29 44.21
C ASP A 170 -3.95 -18.67 44.87
N THR A 171 -3.80 -19.76 44.12
CA THR A 171 -3.89 -21.14 44.66
C THR A 171 -2.79 -21.42 45.69
N VAL A 172 -1.54 -21.05 45.39
CA VAL A 172 -0.41 -21.25 46.32
C VAL A 172 -0.59 -20.36 47.56
N GLU A 173 -1.06 -19.13 47.39
CA GLU A 173 -1.34 -18.22 48.50
C GLU A 173 -2.43 -18.74 49.42
N LEU A 174 -3.53 -19.25 48.84
CA LEU A 174 -4.60 -19.93 49.59
C LEU A 174 -4.08 -21.17 50.31
N PHE A 175 -3.24 -21.99 49.67
CA PHE A 175 -2.66 -23.16 50.31
C PHE A 175 -1.82 -22.78 51.53
N ILE A 176 -0.96 -21.76 51.41
CA ILE A 176 -0.14 -21.26 52.52
C ILE A 176 -1.03 -20.71 53.64
N LYS A 177 -2.08 -19.96 53.30
CA LYS A 177 -3.04 -19.42 54.29
C LYS A 177 -3.72 -20.54 55.08
N TRP A 178 -4.26 -21.55 54.38
CA TRP A 178 -5.10 -22.56 55.01
C TRP A 178 -4.33 -23.72 55.63
N VAL A 179 -3.09 -23.97 55.23
CA VAL A 179 -2.21 -24.91 55.96
C VAL A 179 -1.79 -24.35 57.33
N ALA A 180 -1.98 -23.07 57.60
CA ALA A 180 -1.78 -22.48 58.92
C ALA A 180 -3.03 -22.59 59.81
N ASP A 181 -4.20 -22.90 59.24
CA ASP A 181 -5.47 -23.01 59.96
C ASP A 181 -5.68 -24.44 60.50
N GLU A 182 -5.90 -24.57 61.81
CA GLU A 182 -6.03 -25.88 62.46
C GLU A 182 -7.33 -26.62 62.05
N HIS A 183 -8.44 -25.91 61.84
CA HIS A 183 -9.69 -26.56 61.41
C HIS A 183 -9.59 -27.08 59.97
N ALA A 184 -8.91 -26.33 59.10
CA ALA A 184 -8.64 -26.77 57.73
C ALA A 184 -7.75 -28.04 57.72
N LYS A 185 -6.76 -28.13 58.61
CA LYS A 185 -5.92 -29.34 58.76
C LYS A 185 -6.73 -30.55 59.23
N GLU A 186 -7.57 -30.38 60.26
CA GLU A 186 -8.40 -31.46 60.79
C GLU A 186 -9.31 -32.05 59.71
N ILE A 187 -9.97 -31.19 58.92
CA ILE A 187 -10.83 -31.63 57.82
C ILE A 187 -10.00 -32.35 56.74
N ALA A 188 -8.86 -31.81 56.35
CA ALA A 188 -8.00 -32.40 55.31
C ALA A 188 -7.43 -33.78 55.71
N LEU A 189 -7.05 -33.93 56.98
CA LEU A 189 -6.44 -35.14 57.54
C LEU A 189 -7.46 -36.17 58.05
N SER A 190 -8.75 -35.84 58.07
CA SER A 190 -9.82 -36.77 58.47
C SER A 190 -9.84 -38.06 57.63
N ASN A 191 -10.50 -39.11 58.11
CA ASN A 191 -10.69 -40.35 57.33
C ASN A 191 -11.86 -40.29 56.33
N GLU A 192 -12.42 -39.09 56.10
CA GLU A 192 -13.55 -38.91 55.20
C GLU A 192 -13.16 -39.03 53.72
N ASN A 193 -14.16 -39.29 52.86
CA ASN A 193 -13.95 -39.34 51.42
C ASN A 193 -13.52 -37.95 50.88
N LYS A 194 -12.67 -37.94 49.85
CA LYS A 194 -12.19 -36.74 49.16
C LYS A 194 -13.31 -35.74 48.82
N SER A 195 -14.47 -36.22 48.36
CA SER A 195 -15.58 -35.33 48.00
C SER A 195 -16.14 -34.57 49.21
N ILE A 196 -16.29 -35.25 50.34
CA ILE A 196 -16.82 -34.67 51.58
C ILE A 196 -15.81 -33.67 52.17
N LYS A 197 -14.51 -34.01 52.12
CA LYS A 197 -13.44 -33.10 52.51
C LYS A 197 -13.45 -31.82 51.67
N MET A 198 -13.62 -31.94 50.35
CA MET A 198 -13.69 -30.79 49.46
C MET A 198 -14.88 -29.89 49.77
N GLU A 199 -16.06 -30.46 50.04
CA GLU A 199 -17.26 -29.70 50.40
C GLU A 199 -17.11 -28.95 51.73
N LYS A 200 -16.61 -29.61 52.77
CA LYS A 200 -16.33 -28.97 54.07
C LYS A 200 -15.26 -27.90 53.99
N LEU A 201 -14.21 -28.11 53.19
CA LEU A 201 -13.19 -27.09 52.94
C LEU A 201 -13.75 -25.93 52.12
N LEU A 202 -14.60 -26.18 51.11
CA LEU A 202 -15.26 -25.11 50.37
C LEU A 202 -16.15 -24.25 51.28
N GLU A 203 -16.91 -24.89 52.17
CA GLU A 203 -17.75 -24.20 53.16
C GLU A 203 -16.89 -23.40 54.16
N LEU A 204 -15.82 -23.98 54.70
CA LEU A 204 -14.91 -23.28 55.61
C LEU A 204 -14.19 -22.10 54.92
N MET A 205 -13.78 -22.27 53.66
CA MET A 205 -12.97 -21.28 52.94
C MET A 205 -13.79 -20.18 52.27
N TYR A 206 -15.03 -20.47 51.85
CA TYR A 206 -15.85 -19.62 50.99
C TYR A 206 -17.34 -19.57 51.40
N GLY A 207 -17.74 -20.19 52.50
CA GLY A 207 -19.15 -20.38 52.89
C GLY A 207 -19.97 -19.11 53.13
N ASP A 208 -19.33 -17.94 53.27
CA ASP A 208 -20.03 -16.65 53.34
C ASP A 208 -20.41 -16.05 51.96
N LEU A 209 -20.03 -16.70 50.83
CA LEU A 209 -20.35 -16.21 49.48
C LEU A 209 -21.68 -16.73 48.90
N VAL A 210 -22.46 -17.52 49.65
CA VAL A 210 -23.74 -18.11 49.19
C VAL A 210 -24.92 -17.78 50.13
N LYS A 211 -24.94 -16.56 50.66
CA LYS A 211 -26.18 -15.97 51.20
C LYS A 211 -26.52 -14.70 50.42
N ASP A 212 -27.08 -14.91 49.23
CA ASP A 212 -28.08 -14.04 48.58
C ASP A 212 -28.91 -14.88 47.61
#